data_AF-A0A662VWB4-F1
#
_entry.id   AF-A0A662VWB4-F1
#
_cell.length_a   1.000
_cell.length_b   1.000
_cell.length_c   1.000
_cell.angle_alpha   90.00
_cell.angle_beta   90.00
_cell.angle_gamma   90.00
#
_symmetry.space_group_name_H-M   'P 1'
#
loop_
_entity.id
_entity.type
_entity.pdbx_description
1 polymer ?
#
loop_
_entity_poly.entity_id
_entity_poly.type
_entity_poly.pdbx_seq_one_letter_code
_entity_poly.pdbx_strand_id
1 'polypeptide(L)'
;MAKFNPNDFLECHINDALNVMKSIKNALPWISETRENFWELLFYSILLHDLGKCSIGFQKAGAKGETWEYRHEILSTTFTQFLNYGEEERNLIALAIMTHHKYLDDPNLPVPTKAEGFAWQSYLEKVNELLKNSDYVEDVFIPKIPYWEIYVFGKTIGKFKLSDDWMSKIKEYDFDGLLKWYDRNWRKYKEELIFLKGLLNACDHLSSAGENSVRLLPPISDIIAFRIPRDKWRPLQNLASQTEGNLILRAPTGYGKTESALLWADANSYKKNKSGIPNRILYILPYKVSINAMYERMLDYFKSPELVGILHSSSSYYLYTSNLEYKRLSSLYQKIFTPLKITTPFQIMKAFFGVGFFEMTLSELKNALLIFDEIHTYEPNTLGIILAMLEILKEYKTKALIMSATLPDFIEELFMELLNPKKLDTPKNEADCFTRHRIKIVRGNIEENLQCFAEKFKKGNLT
;
A
#
# COMPACT_ATOMS: atom_id res chain seq x y z
N MET A 1 -0.96 22.72 -18.07
CA MET A 1 -1.70 22.17 -16.91
C MET A 1 -1.42 20.67 -16.80
N ALA A 2 -1.23 20.16 -15.59
CA ALA A 2 -1.23 18.72 -15.34
C ALA A 2 -2.66 18.17 -15.24
N LYS A 3 -3.61 19.00 -14.79
CA LYS A 3 -5.02 18.64 -14.62
C LYS A 3 -5.95 19.76 -15.04
N PHE A 4 -7.18 19.36 -15.37
CA PHE A 4 -8.22 20.25 -15.89
C PHE A 4 -9.47 20.27 -15.00
N ASN A 5 -9.54 19.42 -13.97
CA ASN A 5 -10.65 19.43 -13.00
C ASN A 5 -10.23 18.85 -11.63
N PRO A 6 -9.93 19.70 -10.63
CA PRO A 6 -9.70 21.14 -10.77
C PRO A 6 -8.49 21.44 -11.67
N ASN A 7 -8.42 22.65 -12.22
CA ASN A 7 -7.25 23.09 -12.98
C ASN A 7 -6.02 23.10 -12.08
N ASP A 8 -4.96 22.41 -12.52
CA ASP A 8 -3.70 22.32 -11.76
C ASP A 8 -2.50 22.51 -12.70
N PHE A 9 -1.58 23.37 -12.29
CA PHE A 9 -0.35 23.60 -13.03
C PHE A 9 0.61 22.43 -12.83
N LEU A 10 1.49 22.19 -13.80
CA LEU A 10 2.38 21.04 -13.74
C LEU A 10 3.32 21.13 -12.54
N GLU A 11 3.78 22.33 -12.22
CA GLU A 11 4.69 22.58 -11.11
C GLU A 11 4.01 22.47 -9.75
N CYS A 12 2.71 22.79 -9.68
CA CYS A 12 1.89 22.60 -8.49
C CYS A 12 1.70 21.12 -8.20
N HIS A 13 1.28 20.34 -9.21
CA HIS A 13 1.16 18.88 -9.10
C HIS A 13 2.47 18.21 -8.69
N ILE A 14 3.60 18.62 -9.29
CA ILE A 14 4.92 18.12 -8.90
C ILE A 14 5.26 18.47 -7.46
N ASN A 15 5.00 19.71 -7.05
CA ASN A 15 5.26 20.13 -5.67
C ASN A 15 4.46 19.28 -4.67
N ASP A 16 3.19 18.99 -4.98
CA ASP A 16 2.33 18.14 -4.15
C ASP A 16 2.82 16.69 -4.14
N ALA A 17 3.20 16.13 -5.29
CA ALA A 17 3.79 14.79 -5.37
C ALA A 17 5.13 14.69 -4.60
N LEU A 18 5.96 15.73 -4.64
CA LEU A 18 7.20 15.81 -3.85
C LEU A 18 6.93 15.92 -2.34
N ASN A 19 5.86 16.61 -1.93
CA ASN A 19 5.42 16.64 -0.53
C ASN A 19 5.00 15.24 -0.06
N VAL A 20 4.23 14.52 -0.89
CA VAL A 20 3.88 13.12 -0.63
C VAL A 20 5.13 12.26 -0.51
N MET A 21 6.08 12.38 -1.45
CA MET A 21 7.35 11.63 -1.40
C MET A 21 8.13 11.89 -0.11
N LYS A 22 8.26 13.15 0.33
CA LYS A 22 8.91 13.49 1.61
C LYS A 22 8.19 12.82 2.79
N SER A 23 6.86 12.82 2.77
CA SER A 23 6.06 12.15 3.80
C SER A 23 6.24 10.64 3.77
N ILE A 24 6.24 10.01 2.59
CA ILE A 24 6.46 8.58 2.40
C ILE A 24 7.88 8.18 2.84
N LYS A 25 8.90 8.99 2.53
CA LYS A 25 10.28 8.76 2.99
C LYS A 25 10.39 8.67 4.50
N ASN A 26 9.61 9.47 5.22
CA ASN A 26 9.53 9.42 6.68
C ASN A 26 8.70 8.23 7.19
N ALA A 27 7.68 7.82 6.43
CA ALA A 27 6.79 6.72 6.79
C ALA A 27 7.32 5.33 6.39
N LEU A 28 8.22 5.23 5.42
CA LEU A 28 8.81 3.98 4.93
C LEU A 28 10.35 4.09 4.85
N PRO A 29 11.04 4.39 5.97
CA PRO A 29 12.48 4.67 5.95
C PRO A 29 13.34 3.49 5.47
N TRP A 30 12.82 2.26 5.58
CA TRP A 30 13.49 1.03 5.14
C TRP A 30 13.55 0.86 3.62
N ILE A 31 12.83 1.65 2.83
CA ILE A 31 12.97 1.61 1.36
C ILE A 31 14.40 1.99 0.92
N SER A 32 15.12 2.76 1.73
CA SER A 32 16.55 3.04 1.52
C SER A 32 17.44 1.80 1.57
N GLU A 33 16.97 0.68 2.13
CA GLU A 33 17.70 -0.59 2.14
C GLU A 33 17.75 -1.27 0.77
N THR A 34 16.78 -0.95 -0.11
CA THR A 34 16.74 -1.48 -1.49
C THR A 34 17.86 -0.86 -2.33
N ARG A 35 18.12 0.45 -2.18
CA ARG A 35 19.20 1.16 -2.88
C ARG A 35 19.58 2.46 -2.16
N GLU A 36 20.87 2.75 -2.07
CA GLU A 36 21.39 3.94 -1.38
C GLU A 36 20.79 5.26 -1.91
N ASN A 37 20.81 5.46 -3.23
CA ASN A 37 20.25 6.66 -3.88
C ASN A 37 18.78 6.48 -4.33
N PHE A 38 18.03 5.52 -3.77
CA PHE A 38 16.64 5.23 -4.18
C PHE A 38 15.76 6.50 -4.21
N TRP A 39 15.82 7.33 -3.17
CA TRP A 39 15.02 8.55 -3.07
C TRP A 39 15.41 9.62 -4.09
N GLU A 40 16.66 9.62 -4.56
CA GLU A 40 17.08 10.49 -5.67
C GLU A 40 16.48 10.01 -6.98
N LEU A 41 16.44 8.68 -7.21
CA LEU A 41 15.80 8.10 -8.39
C LEU A 41 14.29 8.39 -8.40
N LEU A 42 13.60 8.14 -7.29
CA LEU A 42 12.17 8.44 -7.16
C LEU A 42 11.89 9.94 -7.34
N PHE A 43 12.75 10.81 -6.81
CA PHE A 43 12.62 12.26 -6.99
C PHE A 43 12.64 12.64 -8.48
N TYR A 44 13.64 12.18 -9.24
CA TYR A 44 13.70 12.46 -10.67
C TYR A 44 12.60 11.75 -11.47
N SER A 45 12.14 10.56 -11.04
CA SER A 45 10.93 9.95 -11.59
C SER A 45 9.71 10.86 -11.44
N ILE A 46 9.48 11.41 -10.24
CA ILE A 46 8.36 12.33 -9.97
C ILE A 46 8.49 13.62 -10.77
N LEU A 47 9.67 14.22 -10.82
CA LEU A 47 9.88 15.44 -11.60
C LEU A 47 9.51 15.23 -13.08
N LEU A 48 9.95 14.12 -13.67
CA LEU A 48 9.88 13.96 -15.11
C LEU A 48 8.61 13.25 -15.60
N HIS A 49 7.88 12.49 -14.75
CA HIS A 49 6.82 11.58 -15.21
C HIS A 49 5.72 12.22 -16.07
N ASP A 50 5.43 13.51 -15.83
CA ASP A 50 4.34 14.25 -16.45
C ASP A 50 4.79 15.31 -17.46
N LEU A 51 6.09 15.43 -17.77
CA LEU A 51 6.58 16.40 -18.75
C LEU A 51 5.94 16.23 -20.14
N GLY A 52 5.57 15.01 -20.52
CA GLY A 52 4.83 14.72 -21.73
C GLY A 52 3.47 15.43 -21.82
N LYS A 53 2.88 15.81 -20.68
CA LYS A 53 1.63 16.60 -20.65
C LYS A 53 1.82 17.99 -21.24
N CYS A 54 3.05 18.50 -21.39
CA CYS A 54 3.33 19.74 -22.11
C CYS A 54 2.98 19.68 -23.60
N SER A 55 2.71 18.50 -24.18
CA SER A 55 2.20 18.38 -25.56
C SER A 55 0.92 19.18 -25.77
N ILE A 56 0.87 19.95 -26.87
CA ILE A 56 -0.35 20.70 -27.22
C ILE A 56 -1.56 19.78 -27.43
N GLY A 57 -1.37 18.54 -27.88
CA GLY A 57 -2.44 17.57 -28.05
C GLY A 57 -3.08 17.21 -26.72
N PHE A 58 -2.24 16.93 -25.71
CA PHE A 58 -2.70 16.69 -24.35
C PHE A 58 -3.44 17.91 -23.78
N GLN A 59 -2.86 19.11 -23.93
CA GLN A 59 -3.48 20.34 -23.40
C GLN A 59 -4.84 20.63 -24.05
N LYS A 60 -4.98 20.41 -25.36
CA LYS A 60 -6.24 20.61 -26.09
C LYS A 60 -7.30 19.58 -25.70
N ALA A 61 -6.94 18.30 -25.59
CA ALA A 61 -7.86 17.25 -25.19
C ALA A 61 -8.39 17.52 -23.77
N GLY A 62 -7.51 17.79 -22.81
CA GLY A 62 -7.88 18.09 -21.43
C GLY A 62 -8.79 19.31 -21.31
N ALA A 63 -8.51 20.39 -22.06
CA ALA A 63 -9.35 21.60 -22.07
C ALA A 63 -10.79 21.34 -22.58
N LYS A 64 -10.99 20.29 -23.38
CA LYS A 64 -12.31 19.85 -23.85
C LYS A 64 -12.96 18.78 -22.98
N GLY A 65 -12.26 18.30 -21.94
CA GLY A 65 -12.70 17.13 -21.16
C GLY A 65 -12.59 15.81 -21.93
N GLU A 66 -11.77 15.77 -22.99
CA GLU A 66 -11.53 14.58 -23.82
C GLU A 66 -10.26 13.85 -23.36
N THR A 67 -10.18 12.55 -23.61
CA THR A 67 -8.97 11.76 -23.39
C THR A 67 -7.99 11.96 -24.54
N TRP A 68 -6.74 12.29 -24.25
CA TRP A 68 -5.70 12.28 -25.26
C TRP A 68 -5.36 10.83 -25.62
N GLU A 69 -5.56 10.44 -26.88
CA GLU A 69 -5.31 9.09 -27.39
C GLU A 69 -3.80 8.79 -27.57
N TYR A 70 -2.98 9.19 -26.59
CA TYR A 70 -1.56 8.90 -26.54
C TYR A 70 -1.04 8.84 -25.11
N ARG A 71 0.04 8.08 -24.91
CA ARG A 71 0.74 7.90 -23.64
C ARG A 71 1.70 9.05 -23.39
N HIS A 72 1.32 10.02 -22.55
CA HIS A 72 2.21 11.14 -22.23
C HIS A 72 3.49 10.67 -21.54
N GLU A 73 3.44 9.57 -20.81
CA GLU A 73 4.59 8.99 -20.13
C GLU A 73 5.70 8.52 -21.09
N ILE A 74 5.36 8.21 -22.35
CA ILE A 74 6.36 7.88 -23.39
C ILE A 74 7.18 9.12 -23.74
N LEU A 75 6.55 10.28 -23.89
CA LEU A 75 7.26 11.55 -24.11
C LEU A 75 8.11 11.91 -22.90
N SER A 76 7.54 11.79 -21.69
CA SER A 76 8.23 12.05 -20.42
C SER A 76 9.50 11.20 -20.24
N THR A 77 9.44 9.92 -20.63
CA THR A 77 10.55 8.97 -20.51
C THR A 77 11.82 9.46 -21.22
N THR A 78 11.66 10.20 -22.32
CA THR A 78 12.78 10.64 -23.16
C THR A 78 13.67 11.66 -22.45
N PHE A 79 13.14 12.38 -21.46
CA PHE A 79 13.90 13.35 -20.68
C PHE A 79 14.90 12.70 -19.70
N THR A 80 14.77 11.40 -19.45
CA THR A 80 15.71 10.66 -18.58
C THR A 80 17.12 10.58 -19.14
N GLN A 81 17.30 10.75 -20.45
CA GLN A 81 18.62 10.78 -21.08
C GLN A 81 19.48 11.97 -20.65
N PHE A 82 18.85 13.04 -20.14
CA PHE A 82 19.51 14.25 -19.62
C PHE A 82 19.93 14.13 -18.16
N LEU A 83 19.72 12.96 -17.54
CA LEU A 83 20.20 12.67 -16.20
C LEU A 83 21.66 12.17 -16.27
N ASN A 84 22.54 12.80 -15.50
CA ASN A 84 23.94 12.43 -15.33
C ASN A 84 24.10 11.26 -14.36
N TYR A 85 23.52 10.12 -14.73
CA TYR A 85 23.64 8.83 -14.07
C TYR A 85 24.19 7.75 -15.01
N GLY A 86 24.55 6.59 -14.45
CA GLY A 86 24.87 5.41 -15.24
C GLY A 86 23.68 4.92 -16.06
N GLU A 87 23.91 3.95 -16.95
CA GLU A 87 22.84 3.28 -17.71
C GLU A 87 21.80 2.66 -16.76
N GLU A 88 22.25 2.04 -15.67
CA GLU A 88 21.41 1.38 -14.69
C GLU A 88 20.35 2.32 -14.09
N GLU A 89 20.77 3.42 -13.44
CA GLU A 89 19.80 4.32 -12.80
C GLU A 89 18.91 5.05 -13.81
N ARG A 90 19.46 5.43 -14.97
CA ARG A 90 18.66 6.06 -16.02
C ARG A 90 17.55 5.13 -16.48
N ASN A 91 17.85 3.85 -16.70
CA ASN A 91 16.88 2.87 -17.15
C ASN A 91 15.85 2.54 -16.08
N LEU A 92 16.23 2.51 -14.79
CA LEU A 92 15.29 2.37 -13.68
C LEU A 92 14.28 3.53 -13.63
N ILE A 93 14.75 4.77 -13.73
CA ILE A 93 13.89 5.96 -13.76
C ILE A 93 12.98 5.93 -15.01
N ALA A 94 13.56 5.62 -16.17
CA ALA A 94 12.84 5.55 -17.45
C ALA A 94 11.73 4.51 -17.41
N LEU A 95 11.99 3.30 -16.90
CA LEU A 95 10.99 2.24 -16.78
C LEU A 95 9.90 2.60 -15.77
N ALA A 96 10.24 3.23 -14.65
CA ALA A 96 9.25 3.69 -13.68
C ALA A 96 8.30 4.72 -14.30
N ILE A 97 8.82 5.70 -15.03
CA ILE A 97 8.02 6.69 -15.75
C ILE A 97 7.20 6.01 -16.86
N MET A 98 7.84 5.26 -17.75
CA MET A 98 7.18 4.67 -18.91
C MET A 98 6.02 3.75 -18.52
N THR A 99 6.09 3.12 -17.34
CA THR A 99 5.09 2.14 -16.91
C THR A 99 4.07 2.65 -15.90
N HIS A 100 4.10 3.93 -15.52
CA HIS A 100 3.30 4.42 -14.40
C HIS A 100 1.79 4.34 -14.65
N HIS A 101 1.34 4.54 -15.90
CA HIS A 101 -0.07 4.32 -16.29
C HIS A 101 -0.36 2.97 -16.96
N LYS A 102 0.57 2.44 -17.76
CA LYS A 102 0.39 1.26 -18.60
C LYS A 102 1.59 0.33 -18.55
N TYR A 103 1.37 -0.98 -18.57
CA TYR A 103 2.46 -1.96 -18.64
C TYR A 103 3.10 -1.99 -20.04
N LEU A 104 4.28 -2.61 -20.13
CA LEU A 104 5.06 -2.70 -21.37
C LEU A 104 4.37 -3.54 -22.45
N ASP A 105 3.52 -4.48 -22.03
CA ASP A 105 2.82 -5.45 -22.85
C ASP A 105 1.38 -5.05 -23.20
N ASP A 106 0.98 -3.78 -22.97
CA ASP A 106 -0.36 -3.30 -23.39
C ASP A 106 -0.46 -3.30 -24.92
N PRO A 107 -1.30 -4.17 -25.53
CA PRO A 107 -1.34 -4.37 -26.97
C PRO A 107 -1.94 -3.18 -27.71
N ASN A 108 -2.64 -2.28 -27.02
CA ASN A 108 -3.34 -1.15 -27.66
C ASN A 108 -2.48 0.10 -27.76
N LEU A 109 -1.41 0.20 -26.97
CA LEU A 109 -0.57 1.41 -26.90
C LEU A 109 0.91 1.00 -26.76
N PRO A 110 1.50 0.45 -27.84
CA PRO A 110 2.85 -0.09 -27.80
C PRO A 110 3.90 0.99 -27.54
N VAL A 111 5.03 0.57 -27.00
CA VAL A 111 6.22 1.41 -26.87
C VAL A 111 6.77 1.68 -28.27
N PRO A 112 7.14 2.92 -28.63
CA PRO A 112 7.57 3.26 -29.99
C PRO A 112 8.99 2.76 -30.26
N THR A 113 9.11 1.47 -30.58
CA THR A 113 10.35 0.86 -31.04
C THR A 113 10.58 1.17 -32.52
N LYS A 114 11.85 1.24 -32.97
CA LYS A 114 12.15 1.49 -34.39
C LYS A 114 11.72 0.34 -35.31
N ALA A 115 11.51 -0.85 -34.75
CA ALA A 115 10.94 -1.99 -35.47
C ALA A 115 9.45 -1.74 -35.85
N GLU A 116 8.71 -1.00 -35.02
CA GLU A 116 7.31 -0.64 -35.25
C GLU A 116 7.19 0.75 -35.89
N GLY A 117 7.42 0.81 -37.21
CA GLY A 117 7.46 2.08 -37.94
C GLY A 117 6.24 3.00 -37.74
N PHE A 118 5.04 2.45 -37.54
CA PHE A 118 3.84 3.24 -37.27
C PHE A 118 3.85 3.88 -35.88
N ALA A 119 4.21 3.12 -34.84
CA ALA A 119 4.32 3.62 -33.48
C ALA A 119 5.41 4.69 -33.36
N TRP A 120 6.54 4.49 -34.06
CA TRP A 120 7.62 5.48 -34.14
C TRP A 120 7.19 6.78 -34.82
N GLN A 121 6.46 6.72 -35.95
CA GLN A 121 5.93 7.92 -36.61
C GLN A 121 4.94 8.67 -35.70
N SER A 122 4.02 7.95 -35.07
CA SER A 122 3.10 8.54 -34.09
C SER A 122 3.84 9.23 -32.93
N TYR A 123 4.90 8.60 -32.43
CA TYR A 123 5.77 9.20 -31.43
C TYR A 123 6.40 10.52 -31.92
N LEU A 124 6.98 10.55 -33.12
CA LEU A 124 7.58 11.77 -33.67
C LEU A 124 6.56 12.89 -33.86
N GLU A 125 5.34 12.57 -34.28
CA GLU A 125 4.24 13.54 -34.33
C GLU A 125 3.96 14.13 -32.94
N LYS A 126 3.89 13.29 -31.90
CA LYS A 126 3.62 13.74 -30.53
C LYS A 126 4.79 14.51 -29.92
N VAL A 127 6.03 14.19 -30.28
CA VAL A 127 7.19 15.01 -29.95
C VAL A 127 7.07 16.39 -30.59
N ASN A 128 6.70 16.48 -31.87
CA ASN A 128 6.50 17.79 -32.53
C ASN A 128 5.35 18.60 -31.89
N GLU A 129 4.32 17.94 -31.35
CA GLU A 129 3.30 18.61 -30.54
C GLU A 129 3.85 19.15 -29.22
N LEU A 130 4.76 18.43 -28.55
CA LEU A 130 5.46 18.88 -27.34
C LEU A 130 6.39 20.05 -27.62
N LEU A 131 7.15 20.00 -28.70
CA LEU A 131 8.11 21.04 -29.07
C LEU A 131 7.46 22.41 -29.35
N LYS A 132 6.14 22.45 -29.62
CA LYS A 132 5.41 23.73 -29.71
C LYS A 132 5.31 24.48 -28.38
N ASN A 133 5.56 23.80 -27.26
CA ASN A 133 5.64 24.35 -25.93
C ASN A 133 7.07 24.20 -25.34
N SER A 134 8.11 24.18 -26.19
CA SER A 134 9.51 24.07 -25.76
C SER A 134 9.91 25.13 -24.74
N ASP A 135 9.49 26.38 -24.97
CA ASP A 135 9.86 27.53 -24.14
C ASP A 135 9.39 27.34 -22.70
N TYR A 136 8.23 26.71 -22.50
CA TYR A 136 7.76 26.36 -21.16
C TYR A 136 8.68 25.34 -20.47
N VAL A 137 9.14 24.32 -21.21
CA VAL A 137 10.08 23.33 -20.66
C VAL A 137 11.39 24.03 -20.29
N GLU A 138 11.98 24.77 -21.24
CA GLU A 138 13.29 25.42 -21.10
C GLU A 138 13.32 26.56 -20.09
N ASP A 139 12.36 27.48 -20.18
CA ASP A 139 12.42 28.75 -19.44
C ASP A 139 11.63 28.73 -18.13
N VAL A 140 10.68 27.78 -17.98
CA VAL A 140 9.81 27.71 -16.79
C VAL A 140 10.08 26.48 -15.96
N PHE A 141 10.09 25.29 -16.58
CA PHE A 141 10.19 24.04 -15.84
C PHE A 141 11.62 23.73 -15.38
N ILE A 142 12.58 23.67 -16.31
CA ILE A 142 13.96 23.30 -16.01
C ILE A 142 14.59 24.21 -14.94
N PRO A 143 14.43 25.54 -14.97
CA PRO A 143 15.00 26.43 -13.96
C PRO A 143 14.44 26.20 -12.54
N LYS A 144 13.31 25.50 -12.40
CA LYS A 144 12.72 25.15 -11.10
C LYS A 144 13.36 23.92 -10.45
N ILE A 145 14.03 23.05 -11.21
CA ILE A 145 14.63 21.80 -10.71
C ILE A 145 15.57 22.03 -9.51
N PRO A 146 16.53 22.98 -9.54
CA PRO A 146 17.41 23.24 -8.40
C PRO A 146 16.66 23.62 -7.12
N TYR A 147 15.53 24.33 -7.23
CA TYR A 147 14.70 24.69 -6.07
C TYR A 147 14.02 23.47 -5.45
N TRP A 148 13.50 22.55 -6.27
CA TRP A 148 12.95 21.29 -5.78
C TRP A 148 14.02 20.39 -5.16
N GLU A 149 15.23 20.35 -5.72
CA GLU A 149 16.35 19.62 -5.14
C GLU A 149 16.69 20.16 -3.74
N ILE A 150 16.85 21.49 -3.60
CA ILE A 150 17.09 22.14 -2.31
C ILE A 150 15.93 21.88 -1.33
N TYR A 151 14.69 21.95 -1.80
CA TYR A 151 13.50 21.74 -0.96
C TYR A 151 13.40 20.31 -0.39
N VAL A 152 13.81 19.31 -1.17
CA VAL A 152 13.74 17.89 -0.79
C VAL A 152 14.99 17.44 -0.04
N PHE A 153 16.18 17.83 -0.51
CA PHE A 153 17.46 17.29 -0.04
C PHE A 153 18.31 18.30 0.75
N GLY A 154 17.89 19.55 0.84
CA GLY A 154 18.65 20.63 1.51
C GLY A 154 19.87 21.11 0.73
N LYS A 155 20.10 20.59 -0.47
CA LYS A 155 21.20 20.94 -1.38
C LYS A 155 20.78 20.67 -2.83
N THR A 156 21.45 21.33 -3.76
CA THR A 156 21.38 20.96 -5.18
C THR A 156 22.05 19.61 -5.41
N ILE A 157 21.39 18.73 -6.16
CA ILE A 157 21.90 17.43 -6.58
C ILE A 157 22.55 17.56 -7.97
N GLY A 158 21.97 18.37 -8.86
CA GLY A 158 22.58 18.77 -10.12
C GLY A 158 22.76 17.62 -11.12
N LYS A 159 21.92 16.57 -11.03
CA LYS A 159 21.99 15.41 -11.94
C LYS A 159 21.22 15.64 -13.22
N PHE A 160 20.20 16.49 -13.25
CA PHE A 160 19.50 16.81 -14.48
C PHE A 160 20.16 18.00 -15.20
N LYS A 161 20.53 17.83 -16.48
CA LYS A 161 21.07 18.89 -17.34
C LYS A 161 20.50 18.78 -18.75
N LEU A 162 19.58 19.67 -19.10
CA LEU A 162 19.09 19.79 -20.47
C LEU A 162 20.23 20.27 -21.37
N SER A 163 20.45 19.61 -22.50
CA SER A 163 21.46 20.03 -23.48
C SER A 163 20.85 20.96 -24.54
N ASP A 164 21.66 21.81 -25.16
CA ASP A 164 21.18 22.77 -26.18
C ASP A 164 20.47 22.09 -27.37
N ASP A 165 20.86 20.84 -27.68
CA ASP A 165 20.31 20.00 -28.73
C ASP A 165 19.19 19.03 -28.25
N TRP A 166 18.61 19.25 -27.07
CA TRP A 166 17.65 18.33 -26.46
C TRP A 166 16.46 18.00 -27.37
N MET A 167 15.99 18.97 -28.16
CA MET A 167 14.86 18.80 -29.09
C MET A 167 15.12 17.71 -30.14
N SER A 168 16.37 17.59 -30.59
CA SER A 168 16.81 16.52 -31.50
C SER A 168 17.00 15.21 -30.74
N LYS A 169 17.62 15.27 -29.56
CA LYS A 169 17.89 14.08 -28.74
C LYS A 169 16.64 13.34 -28.28
N ILE A 170 15.56 14.04 -27.95
CA ILE A 170 14.30 13.35 -27.61
C ILE A 170 13.76 12.58 -28.81
N LYS A 171 13.85 13.10 -30.05
CA LYS A 171 13.42 12.39 -31.25
C LYS A 171 14.21 11.11 -31.52
N GLU A 172 15.42 11.00 -30.98
CA GLU A 172 16.34 9.89 -31.22
C GLU A 172 16.43 8.90 -30.04
N TYR A 173 15.61 9.06 -29.01
CA TYR A 173 15.64 8.22 -27.80
C TYR A 173 15.58 6.71 -28.12
N ASP A 174 16.46 5.94 -27.49
CA ASP A 174 16.65 4.50 -27.76
C ASP A 174 15.71 3.63 -26.90
N PHE A 175 14.44 3.57 -27.28
CA PHE A 175 13.46 2.67 -26.63
C PHE A 175 13.84 1.19 -26.80
N ASP A 176 14.42 0.81 -27.95
CA ASP A 176 14.89 -0.56 -28.20
C ASP A 176 15.98 -0.97 -27.20
N GLY A 177 16.94 -0.07 -26.93
CA GLY A 177 17.96 -0.27 -25.90
C GLY A 177 17.37 -0.41 -24.50
N LEU A 178 16.41 0.44 -24.13
CA LEU A 178 15.73 0.39 -22.84
C LEU A 178 15.00 -0.95 -22.62
N LEU A 179 14.26 -1.44 -23.61
CA LEU A 179 13.56 -2.72 -23.53
C LEU A 179 14.54 -3.91 -23.47
N LYS A 180 15.60 -3.90 -24.29
CA LYS A 180 16.66 -4.92 -24.22
C LYS A 180 17.35 -4.93 -22.85
N TRP A 181 17.55 -3.75 -22.25
CA TRP A 181 18.10 -3.66 -20.90
C TRP A 181 17.13 -4.27 -19.88
N TYR A 182 15.84 -3.96 -19.97
CA TYR A 182 14.81 -4.55 -19.11
C TYR A 182 14.81 -6.08 -19.19
N ASP A 183 14.75 -6.64 -20.40
CA ASP A 183 14.71 -8.10 -20.61
C ASP A 183 15.91 -8.82 -19.98
N ARG A 184 17.08 -8.20 -20.02
CA ARG A 184 18.33 -8.75 -19.45
C ARG A 184 18.41 -8.59 -17.94
N ASN A 185 17.83 -7.53 -17.38
CA ASN A 185 18.15 -7.07 -16.03
C ASN A 185 16.97 -7.06 -15.04
N TRP A 186 15.72 -7.23 -15.48
CA TRP A 186 14.55 -7.05 -14.61
C TRP A 186 14.57 -7.95 -13.37
N ARG A 187 15.12 -9.17 -13.46
CA ARG A 187 15.23 -10.08 -12.31
C ARG A 187 16.20 -9.54 -11.25
N LYS A 188 17.29 -8.93 -11.70
CA LYS A 188 18.33 -8.35 -10.84
C LYS A 188 17.80 -7.12 -10.10
N TYR A 189 17.07 -6.25 -10.80
CA TYR A 189 16.52 -5.01 -10.23
C TYR A 189 15.01 -5.10 -9.93
N LYS A 190 14.52 -6.30 -9.62
CA LYS A 190 13.09 -6.56 -9.46
C LYS A 190 12.49 -5.68 -8.37
N GLU A 191 13.18 -5.55 -7.23
CA GLU A 191 12.70 -4.77 -6.10
C GLU A 191 12.71 -3.26 -6.41
N GLU A 192 13.76 -2.75 -7.04
CA GLU A 192 13.86 -1.35 -7.47
C GLU A 192 12.76 -0.98 -8.45
N LEU A 193 12.49 -1.83 -9.46
CA LEU A 193 11.45 -1.60 -10.46
C LEU A 193 10.06 -1.56 -9.81
N ILE A 194 9.78 -2.51 -8.91
CA ILE A 194 8.52 -2.55 -8.16
C ILE A 194 8.38 -1.30 -7.29
N PHE A 195 9.40 -0.95 -6.49
CA PHE A 195 9.27 0.17 -5.55
C PHE A 195 9.28 1.53 -6.23
N LEU A 196 10.09 1.75 -7.27
CA LEU A 196 10.08 3.02 -8.00
C LEU A 196 8.73 3.27 -8.66
N LYS A 197 8.20 2.28 -9.39
CA LYS A 197 6.87 2.40 -10.01
C LYS A 197 5.77 2.52 -8.95
N GLY A 198 5.79 1.65 -7.94
CA GLY A 198 4.78 1.59 -6.89
C GLY A 198 4.69 2.89 -6.10
N LEU A 199 5.84 3.47 -5.73
CA LEU A 199 5.89 4.73 -4.98
C LEU A 199 5.70 5.96 -5.88
N LEU A 200 6.10 5.93 -7.15
CA LEU A 200 5.74 6.97 -8.13
C LEU A 200 4.22 7.07 -8.25
N ASN A 201 3.55 5.93 -8.49
CA ASN A 201 2.09 5.85 -8.56
C ASN A 201 1.44 6.26 -7.22
N ALA A 202 2.03 5.89 -6.08
CA ALA A 202 1.54 6.32 -4.78
C ALA A 202 1.59 7.86 -4.62
N CYS A 203 2.69 8.49 -5.05
CA CYS A 203 2.84 9.95 -4.99
C CYS A 203 1.85 10.64 -5.93
N ASP A 204 1.80 10.23 -7.20
CA ASP A 204 0.90 10.80 -8.20
C ASP A 204 -0.57 10.63 -7.81
N HIS A 205 -0.97 9.44 -7.36
CA HIS A 205 -2.36 9.18 -6.98
C HIS A 205 -2.79 9.94 -5.72
N LEU A 206 -1.90 10.13 -4.74
CA LEU A 206 -2.22 10.85 -3.50
C LEU A 206 -2.27 12.36 -3.71
N SER A 207 -1.25 12.94 -4.34
CA SER A 207 -1.31 14.36 -4.73
C SER A 207 -2.54 14.58 -5.59
N SER A 208 -2.87 13.60 -6.43
CA SER A 208 -4.05 13.68 -7.26
C SER A 208 -5.39 13.70 -6.54
N ALA A 209 -5.43 13.11 -5.36
CA ALA A 209 -6.60 13.12 -4.48
C ALA A 209 -6.65 14.39 -3.59
N GLY A 210 -5.70 15.31 -3.74
CA GLY A 210 -5.56 16.50 -2.91
C GLY A 210 -4.85 16.25 -1.58
N GLU A 211 -4.18 15.10 -1.42
CA GLU A 211 -3.45 14.75 -0.20
C GLU A 211 -1.95 14.92 -0.39
N ASN A 212 -1.33 15.72 0.48
CA ASN A 212 0.10 16.04 0.40
C ASN A 212 0.97 15.23 1.36
N SER A 213 0.38 14.28 2.11
CA SER A 213 1.09 13.46 3.09
C SER A 213 0.37 12.15 3.36
N VAL A 214 1.12 11.14 3.76
CA VAL A 214 0.56 9.92 4.35
C VAL A 214 0.42 10.09 5.87
N ARG A 215 -0.48 9.33 6.50
CA ARG A 215 -0.64 9.37 7.94
C ARG A 215 0.28 8.39 8.67
N LEU A 216 0.60 8.73 9.91
CA LEU A 216 1.32 7.89 10.87
C LEU A 216 0.37 7.59 12.03
N LEU A 217 0.44 6.39 12.59
CA LEU A 217 -0.34 6.09 13.80
C LEU A 217 0.33 6.73 15.02
N PRO A 218 -0.44 7.24 15.99
CA PRO A 218 0.12 7.55 17.30
C PRO A 218 0.64 6.27 17.98
N PRO A 219 1.48 6.38 19.03
CA PRO A 219 1.88 5.24 19.85
C PRO A 219 0.64 4.46 20.33
N ILE A 220 0.51 3.21 19.89
CA ILE A 220 -0.69 2.40 20.10
C ILE A 220 -0.80 2.02 21.57
N SER A 221 0.32 1.78 22.24
CA SER A 221 0.33 1.47 23.67
C SER A 221 -0.24 2.60 24.53
N ASP A 222 -0.04 3.86 24.15
CA ASP A 222 -0.63 5.02 24.85
C ASP A 222 -2.13 5.15 24.59
N ILE A 223 -2.58 4.91 23.36
CA ILE A 223 -4.00 4.87 22.99
C ILE A 223 -4.75 3.80 23.79
N ILE A 224 -4.14 2.62 23.95
CA ILE A 224 -4.71 1.55 24.77
C ILE A 224 -4.69 1.93 26.25
N ALA A 225 -3.57 2.48 26.74
CA ALA A 225 -3.40 2.89 28.14
C ALA A 225 -4.45 3.93 28.59
N PHE A 226 -4.91 4.79 27.68
CA PHE A 226 -5.96 5.77 27.95
C PHE A 226 -7.30 5.12 28.33
N ARG A 227 -7.60 3.92 27.80
CA ARG A 227 -8.84 3.18 28.09
C ARG A 227 -8.66 2.09 29.13
N ILE A 228 -7.52 1.40 29.08
CA ILE A 228 -7.16 0.29 29.95
C ILE A 228 -5.79 0.64 30.53
N PRO A 229 -5.74 1.15 31.78
CA PRO A 229 -4.48 1.47 32.46
C PRO A 229 -3.46 0.33 32.36
N ARG A 230 -2.17 0.67 32.20
CA ARG A 230 -1.09 -0.30 31.94
C ARG A 230 -0.99 -1.39 33.01
N ASP A 231 -1.26 -1.04 34.27
CA ASP A 231 -1.31 -1.97 35.42
C ASP A 231 -2.47 -2.97 35.36
N LYS A 232 -3.49 -2.70 34.54
CA LYS A 232 -4.66 -3.56 34.32
C LYS A 232 -4.55 -4.41 33.05
N TRP A 233 -3.44 -4.32 32.32
CA TRP A 233 -3.21 -5.18 31.17
C TRP A 233 -3.12 -6.63 31.60
N ARG A 234 -3.82 -7.50 30.87
CA ARG A 234 -3.83 -8.95 31.11
C ARG A 234 -2.45 -9.55 30.78
N PRO A 235 -2.11 -10.73 31.33
CA PRO A 235 -0.81 -11.36 31.07
C PRO A 235 -0.44 -11.48 29.59
N LEU A 236 -1.34 -11.95 28.72
CA LEU A 236 -1.04 -12.02 27.28
C LEU A 236 -0.88 -10.64 26.62
N GLN A 237 -1.59 -9.61 27.10
CA GLN A 237 -1.43 -8.24 26.59
C GLN A 237 -0.03 -7.71 26.92
N ASN A 238 0.43 -7.94 28.16
CA ASN A 238 1.80 -7.60 28.58
C ASN A 238 2.85 -8.38 27.77
N LEU A 239 2.69 -9.70 27.62
CA LEU A 239 3.61 -10.53 26.85
C LEU A 239 3.65 -10.12 25.36
N ALA A 240 2.49 -9.83 24.77
CA ALA A 240 2.41 -9.35 23.38
C ALA A 240 3.14 -8.01 23.19
N SER A 241 3.02 -7.09 24.16
CA SER A 241 3.72 -5.79 24.14
C SER A 241 5.26 -5.89 24.21
N GLN A 242 5.79 -7.06 24.54
CA GLN A 242 7.23 -7.33 24.67
C GLN A 242 7.73 -8.32 23.61
N THR A 243 6.82 -8.84 22.77
CA THR A 243 7.15 -9.89 21.81
C THR A 243 7.53 -9.29 20.47
N GLU A 244 8.82 -9.36 20.16
CA GLU A 244 9.34 -9.04 18.82
C GLU A 244 9.30 -10.27 17.89
N GLY A 245 9.05 -10.02 16.61
CA GLY A 245 8.99 -11.02 15.55
C GLY A 245 7.57 -11.52 15.27
N ASN A 246 7.48 -12.63 14.52
CA ASN A 246 6.22 -13.30 14.24
C ASN A 246 5.64 -13.91 15.53
N LEU A 247 4.31 -13.94 15.65
CA LEU A 247 3.62 -14.39 16.85
C LEU A 247 2.39 -15.24 16.49
N ILE A 248 2.22 -16.37 17.18
CA ILE A 248 0.95 -17.10 17.28
C ILE A 248 0.37 -16.82 18.66
N LEU A 249 -0.86 -16.30 18.71
CA LEU A 249 -1.56 -15.98 19.95
C LEU A 249 -2.85 -16.81 20.05
N ARG A 250 -2.91 -17.72 21.03
CA ARG A 250 -4.11 -18.50 21.36
C ARG A 250 -4.78 -17.94 22.61
N ALA A 251 -5.99 -17.42 22.46
CA ALA A 251 -6.77 -16.93 23.59
C ALA A 251 -8.28 -17.04 23.39
N PRO A 252 -9.05 -17.33 24.46
CA PRO A 252 -10.49 -17.48 24.34
C PRO A 252 -11.16 -16.17 23.94
N THR A 253 -12.35 -16.27 23.36
CA THR A 253 -13.17 -15.12 22.98
C THR A 253 -13.45 -14.24 24.21
N GLY A 254 -13.24 -12.93 24.08
CA GLY A 254 -13.40 -11.98 25.19
C GLY A 254 -12.15 -11.79 26.06
N TYR A 255 -11.06 -12.52 25.80
CA TYR A 255 -9.77 -12.31 26.47
C TYR A 255 -9.12 -10.96 26.11
N GLY A 256 -9.53 -10.31 25.01
CA GLY A 256 -8.87 -9.09 24.54
C GLY A 256 -7.70 -9.39 23.59
N LYS A 257 -7.93 -10.33 22.66
CA LYS A 257 -7.03 -10.66 21.54
C LYS A 257 -6.66 -9.40 20.75
N THR A 258 -7.65 -8.55 20.47
CA THR A 258 -7.45 -7.31 19.70
C THR A 258 -6.49 -6.35 20.38
N GLU A 259 -6.64 -6.08 21.68
CA GLU A 259 -5.67 -5.25 22.43
C GLU A 259 -4.28 -5.87 22.41
N SER A 260 -4.18 -7.20 22.57
CA SER A 260 -2.90 -7.91 22.48
C SER A 260 -2.27 -7.75 21.10
N ALA A 261 -3.07 -7.79 20.04
CA ALA A 261 -2.61 -7.61 18.66
C ALA A 261 -2.06 -6.22 18.39
N LEU A 262 -2.77 -5.21 18.89
CA LEU A 262 -2.38 -3.81 18.79
C LEU A 262 -1.09 -3.55 19.58
N LEU A 263 -0.94 -4.12 20.78
CA LEU A 263 0.29 -4.03 21.57
C LEU A 263 1.48 -4.76 20.91
N TRP A 264 1.24 -5.92 20.29
CA TRP A 264 2.26 -6.59 19.49
C TRP A 264 2.69 -5.72 18.29
N ALA A 265 1.75 -5.05 17.64
CA ALA A 265 2.06 -4.15 16.54
C ALA A 265 2.88 -2.93 17.01
N ASP A 266 2.56 -2.37 18.17
CA ASP A 266 3.35 -1.31 18.83
C ASP A 266 4.78 -1.78 19.11
N ALA A 267 4.94 -2.98 19.68
CA ALA A 267 6.22 -3.58 20.03
C ALA A 267 7.12 -3.79 18.81
N ASN A 268 6.52 -4.14 17.67
CA ASN A 268 7.21 -4.43 16.40
C ASN A 268 7.32 -3.23 15.46
N SER A 269 6.78 -2.08 15.86
CA SER A 269 6.90 -0.83 15.11
C SER A 269 8.35 -0.33 15.06
N TYR A 270 8.68 0.42 14.02
CA TYR A 270 9.99 1.02 13.83
C TYR A 270 10.14 2.24 14.74
N LYS A 271 10.84 2.04 15.86
CA LYS A 271 10.92 3.00 16.98
C LYS A 271 11.81 4.24 16.77
N LYS A 272 12.49 4.38 15.62
CA LYS A 272 13.35 5.55 15.38
C LYS A 272 12.58 6.85 15.15
N ASN A 273 11.28 6.79 14.85
CA ASN A 273 10.46 7.98 14.63
C ASN A 273 9.69 8.35 15.90
N LYS A 274 10.07 9.46 16.55
CA LYS A 274 9.34 10.00 17.70
C LYS A 274 7.93 10.52 17.35
N SER A 275 7.63 10.68 16.06
CA SER A 275 6.40 11.33 15.57
C SER A 275 5.23 10.37 15.38
N GLY A 276 5.45 9.05 15.53
CA GLY A 276 4.43 8.03 15.35
C GLY A 276 4.97 6.74 14.74
N ILE A 277 4.11 5.74 14.61
CA ILE A 277 4.41 4.43 14.03
C ILE A 277 4.39 4.56 12.49
N PRO A 278 5.54 4.31 11.83
CA PRO A 278 5.64 4.36 10.37
C PRO A 278 5.08 3.10 9.69
N ASN A 279 5.17 1.94 10.36
CA ASN A 279 4.73 0.65 9.83
C ASN A 279 3.26 0.68 9.40
N ARG A 280 3.01 0.01 8.29
CA ARG A 280 1.68 -0.25 7.78
C ARG A 280 1.12 -1.48 8.49
N ILE A 281 -0.02 -1.33 9.13
CA ILE A 281 -0.70 -2.39 9.87
C ILE A 281 -1.91 -2.82 9.07
N LEU A 282 -1.98 -4.09 8.72
CA LEU A 282 -3.14 -4.67 8.05
C LEU A 282 -3.79 -5.67 9.00
N TYR A 283 -4.99 -5.33 9.49
CA TYR A 283 -5.80 -6.21 10.32
C TYR A 283 -6.76 -6.99 9.41
N ILE A 284 -6.54 -8.29 9.33
CA ILE A 284 -7.10 -9.17 8.31
C ILE A 284 -8.12 -10.07 8.97
N LEU A 285 -9.36 -10.03 8.46
CA LEU A 285 -10.50 -10.77 8.98
C LEU A 285 -11.21 -11.55 7.86
N PRO A 286 -11.85 -12.69 8.19
CA PRO A 286 -12.50 -13.56 7.21
C PRO A 286 -13.85 -13.01 6.71
N TYR A 287 -14.61 -12.35 7.58
CA TYR A 287 -16.00 -11.97 7.30
C TYR A 287 -16.21 -10.45 7.26
N LYS A 288 -17.01 -9.97 6.30
CA LYS A 288 -17.31 -8.53 6.12
C LYS A 288 -17.96 -7.89 7.35
N VAL A 289 -18.87 -8.60 8.02
CA VAL A 289 -19.54 -8.09 9.23
C VAL A 289 -18.51 -7.86 10.35
N SER A 290 -17.58 -8.81 10.54
CA SER A 290 -16.49 -8.67 11.50
C SER A 290 -15.53 -7.53 11.12
N ILE A 291 -15.28 -7.31 9.83
CA ILE A 291 -14.48 -6.18 9.33
C ILE A 291 -15.14 -4.84 9.66
N ASN A 292 -16.44 -4.68 9.40
CA ASN A 292 -17.17 -3.45 9.74
C ASN A 292 -17.14 -3.19 11.25
N ALA A 293 -17.42 -4.20 12.08
CA ALA A 293 -17.38 -4.06 13.53
C ALA A 293 -15.97 -3.74 14.05
N MET A 294 -14.93 -4.35 13.47
CA MET A 294 -13.54 -4.06 13.83
C MET A 294 -13.14 -2.64 13.38
N TYR A 295 -13.60 -2.20 12.21
CA TYR A 295 -13.40 -0.84 11.73
C TYR A 295 -14.00 0.19 12.68
N GLU A 296 -15.25 0.02 13.10
CA GLU A 296 -15.90 0.91 14.07
C GLU A 296 -15.14 0.94 15.41
N ARG A 297 -14.70 -0.23 15.89
CA ARG A 297 -13.88 -0.32 17.11
C ARG A 297 -12.55 0.40 16.97
N MET A 298 -11.87 0.28 15.83
CA MET A 298 -10.61 0.97 15.58
C MET A 298 -10.82 2.47 15.42
N LEU A 299 -11.88 2.92 14.73
CA LEU A 299 -12.27 4.33 14.71
C LEU A 299 -12.53 4.87 16.10
N ASP A 300 -13.16 4.08 16.96
CA ASP A 300 -13.38 4.47 18.34
C ASP A 300 -12.05 4.61 19.09
N TYR A 301 -11.07 3.73 18.90
CA TYR A 301 -9.72 3.86 19.49
C TYR A 301 -8.94 5.09 18.97
N PHE A 302 -8.83 5.24 17.65
CA PHE A 302 -7.95 6.22 17.01
C PHE A 302 -8.62 7.56 16.68
N LYS A 303 -9.96 7.64 16.81
CA LYS A 303 -10.79 8.84 16.66
C LYS A 303 -10.64 9.57 15.31
N SER A 304 -10.09 8.93 14.28
CA SER A 304 -9.89 9.53 12.97
C SER A 304 -10.05 8.52 11.83
N PRO A 305 -10.90 8.80 10.82
CA PRO A 305 -11.02 7.98 9.62
C PRO A 305 -9.79 8.05 8.72
N GLU A 306 -8.91 9.03 8.89
CA GLU A 306 -7.67 9.09 8.11
C GLU A 306 -6.60 8.12 8.62
N LEU A 307 -6.73 7.67 9.88
CA LEU A 307 -5.81 6.72 10.52
C LEU A 307 -6.24 5.27 10.34
N VAL A 308 -7.54 5.03 10.16
CA VAL A 308 -8.14 3.70 10.07
C VAL A 308 -8.92 3.59 8.77
N GLY A 309 -8.55 2.62 7.92
CA GLY A 309 -9.17 2.36 6.63
C GLY A 309 -9.93 1.04 6.64
N ILE A 310 -10.94 0.92 5.77
CA ILE A 310 -11.72 -0.30 5.60
C ILE A 310 -11.69 -0.77 4.14
N LEU A 311 -11.38 -2.04 3.91
CA LEU A 311 -11.19 -2.61 2.59
C LEU A 311 -11.88 -3.97 2.43
N HIS A 312 -13.01 -3.97 1.74
CA HIS A 312 -13.69 -5.16 1.23
C HIS A 312 -14.53 -4.78 0.00
N SER A 313 -15.07 -5.76 -0.72
CA SER A 313 -15.79 -5.54 -1.99
C SER A 313 -17.04 -4.65 -1.89
N SER A 314 -17.53 -4.37 -0.69
CA SER A 314 -18.69 -3.51 -0.43
C SER A 314 -18.38 -2.33 0.49
N SER A 315 -17.10 -2.00 0.68
CA SER A 315 -16.64 -0.94 1.58
C SER A 315 -17.17 0.45 1.18
N SER A 316 -17.21 0.77 -0.12
CA SER A 316 -17.77 2.03 -0.62
C SER A 316 -19.25 2.22 -0.24
N TYR A 317 -20.05 1.15 -0.32
CA TYR A 317 -21.47 1.20 0.07
C TYR A 317 -21.61 1.39 1.58
N TYR A 318 -20.80 0.68 2.37
CA TYR A 318 -20.77 0.84 3.82
C TYR A 318 -20.41 2.29 4.22
N LEU A 319 -19.36 2.88 3.63
CA LEU A 319 -18.98 4.27 3.90
C LEU A 319 -20.06 5.28 3.51
N TYR A 320 -20.77 5.03 2.40
CA TYR A 320 -21.92 5.82 1.99
C TYR A 320 -23.04 5.78 3.03
N THR A 321 -23.39 4.59 3.53
CA THR A 321 -24.44 4.44 4.56
C THR A 321 -24.05 5.04 5.91
N SER A 322 -22.76 5.16 6.21
CA SER A 322 -22.25 5.72 7.47
C SER A 322 -22.08 7.24 7.46
N ASN A 323 -22.58 7.96 6.45
CA ASN A 323 -22.49 9.44 6.32
C ASN A 323 -21.06 10.01 6.42
N LEU A 324 -20.04 9.20 6.12
CA LEU A 324 -18.67 9.67 5.98
C LEU A 324 -18.46 10.24 4.58
N GLU A 325 -17.36 10.97 4.35
CA GLU A 325 -16.95 11.46 3.02
C GLU A 325 -16.58 10.29 2.08
N TYR A 326 -17.58 9.49 1.68
CA TYR A 326 -17.38 8.16 1.13
C TYR A 326 -16.56 8.18 -0.17
N LYS A 327 -16.75 9.21 -1.02
CA LYS A 327 -16.00 9.35 -2.27
C LYS A 327 -14.51 9.55 -2.00
N ARG A 328 -14.17 10.46 -1.08
CA ARG A 328 -12.79 10.75 -0.69
C ARG A 328 -12.19 9.55 0.03
N LEU A 329 -12.81 9.06 1.09
CA LEU A 329 -12.27 7.98 1.92
C LEU A 329 -12.17 6.64 1.18
N SER A 330 -13.15 6.26 0.37
CA SER A 330 -13.05 5.03 -0.45
C SER A 330 -11.88 5.10 -1.43
N SER A 331 -11.65 6.28 -2.02
CA SER A 331 -10.51 6.52 -2.88
C SER A 331 -9.19 6.45 -2.10
N LEU A 332 -9.12 7.01 -0.89
CA LEU A 332 -7.90 7.05 -0.08
C LEU A 332 -7.54 5.70 0.56
N TYR A 333 -8.50 4.90 1.00
CA TYR A 333 -8.23 3.61 1.65
C TYR A 333 -7.58 2.59 0.72
N GLN A 334 -7.79 2.73 -0.60
CA GLN A 334 -7.13 1.90 -1.61
C GLN A 334 -5.66 2.32 -1.86
N LYS A 335 -5.23 3.47 -1.34
CA LYS A 335 -3.88 4.02 -1.49
C LYS A 335 -3.07 3.81 -0.21
N ILE A 336 -1.79 4.15 -0.23
CA ILE A 336 -0.87 4.05 0.93
C ILE A 336 -1.11 5.11 2.03
N PHE A 337 -2.21 5.87 1.93
CA PHE A 337 -2.55 6.99 2.81
C PHE A 337 -2.69 6.58 4.28
N THR A 338 -3.48 5.52 4.51
CA THR A 338 -3.97 5.15 5.83
C THR A 338 -3.07 4.07 6.45
N PRO A 339 -2.51 4.29 7.66
CA PRO A 339 -1.53 3.40 8.26
C PRO A 339 -2.12 2.12 8.87
N LEU A 340 -3.37 2.13 9.35
CA LEU A 340 -4.09 0.93 9.81
C LEU A 340 -5.23 0.60 8.85
N LYS A 341 -5.21 -0.57 8.21
CA LYS A 341 -6.27 -1.03 7.30
C LYS A 341 -6.94 -2.29 7.82
N ILE A 342 -8.26 -2.26 7.96
CA ILE A 342 -9.08 -3.42 8.29
C ILE A 342 -9.60 -4.01 6.98
N THR A 343 -9.19 -5.24 6.67
CA THR A 343 -9.31 -5.76 5.31
C THR A 343 -9.64 -7.24 5.25
N THR A 344 -10.07 -7.71 4.08
CA THR A 344 -10.09 -9.14 3.75
C THR A 344 -8.71 -9.58 3.26
N PRO A 345 -8.34 -10.87 3.38
CA PRO A 345 -7.09 -11.36 2.81
C PRO A 345 -7.04 -11.16 1.29
N PHE A 346 -8.20 -11.25 0.61
CA PHE A 346 -8.30 -11.10 -0.85
C PHE A 346 -7.83 -9.74 -1.37
N GLN A 347 -7.90 -8.66 -0.58
CA GLN A 347 -7.40 -7.35 -1.04
C GLN A 347 -5.88 -7.34 -1.13
N ILE A 348 -5.21 -8.09 -0.25
CA ILE A 348 -3.76 -8.21 -0.22
C ILE A 348 -3.30 -9.21 -1.31
N MET A 349 -4.00 -10.34 -1.42
CA MET A 349 -3.68 -11.41 -2.38
C MET A 349 -3.60 -10.93 -3.83
N LYS A 350 -4.44 -9.97 -4.23
CA LYS A 350 -4.43 -9.38 -5.59
C LYS A 350 -3.03 -8.94 -6.04
N ALA A 351 -2.21 -8.44 -5.11
CA ALA A 351 -0.87 -7.98 -5.44
C ALA A 351 0.03 -9.11 -5.96
N PHE A 352 -0.16 -10.32 -5.44
CA PHE A 352 0.61 -11.50 -5.80
C PHE A 352 0.13 -12.16 -7.10
N PHE A 353 -1.02 -11.71 -7.62
CA PHE A 353 -1.53 -12.07 -8.95
C PHE A 353 -1.26 -10.99 -10.01
N GLY A 354 -0.53 -9.92 -9.68
CA GLY A 354 -0.24 -8.84 -10.62
C GLY A 354 -1.45 -7.97 -10.98
N VAL A 355 -2.50 -7.95 -10.14
CA VAL A 355 -3.75 -7.25 -10.45
C VAL A 355 -3.69 -5.79 -10.01
N GLY A 356 -3.98 -4.88 -10.94
CA GLY A 356 -4.08 -3.44 -10.67
C GLY A 356 -2.71 -2.80 -10.39
N PHE A 357 -2.65 -1.91 -9.39
CA PHE A 357 -1.44 -1.26 -8.92
C PHE A 357 -0.72 -2.11 -7.86
N PHE A 358 -0.40 -3.35 -8.21
CA PHE A 358 0.16 -4.31 -7.26
C PHE A 358 1.50 -3.86 -6.69
N GLU A 359 2.29 -3.08 -7.44
CA GLU A 359 3.58 -2.57 -7.01
C GLU A 359 3.44 -1.58 -5.85
N MET A 360 2.37 -0.78 -5.85
CA MET A 360 2.04 0.10 -4.72
C MET A 360 1.72 -0.73 -3.48
N THR A 361 0.96 -1.81 -3.62
CA THR A 361 0.65 -2.72 -2.50
C THR A 361 1.89 -3.45 -1.99
N LEU A 362 2.77 -3.95 -2.88
CA LEU A 362 4.03 -4.58 -2.47
C LEU A 362 4.96 -3.59 -1.76
N SER A 363 5.00 -2.34 -2.21
CA SER A 363 5.73 -1.25 -1.55
C SER A 363 5.17 -0.98 -0.14
N GLU A 364 3.84 -1.01 0.01
CA GLU A 364 3.16 -0.86 1.30
C GLU A 364 3.44 -2.03 2.26
N LEU A 365 3.63 -3.24 1.72
CA LEU A 365 3.86 -4.46 2.50
C LEU A 365 5.30 -4.63 3.01
N LYS A 366 6.29 -3.90 2.46
CA LYS A 366 7.68 -3.92 2.97
C LYS A 366 7.70 -3.45 4.44
N ASN A 367 8.20 -4.30 5.35
CA ASN A 367 8.17 -4.13 6.82
C ASN A 367 6.75 -3.89 7.40
N ALA A 368 5.68 -4.27 6.70
CA ALA A 368 4.34 -4.19 7.26
C ALA A 368 4.13 -5.18 8.41
N LEU A 369 3.08 -4.94 9.18
CA LEU A 369 2.63 -5.78 10.29
C LEU A 369 1.26 -6.35 9.92
N LEU A 370 1.18 -7.65 9.69
CA LEU A 370 -0.05 -8.34 9.32
C LEU A 370 -0.64 -9.02 10.54
N ILE A 371 -1.91 -8.74 10.85
CA ILE A 371 -2.64 -9.36 11.95
C ILE A 371 -3.75 -10.21 11.34
N PHE A 372 -3.61 -11.52 11.35
CA PHE A 372 -4.65 -12.44 10.92
C PHE A 372 -5.47 -12.86 12.13
N ASP A 373 -6.74 -12.47 12.15
CA ASP A 373 -7.67 -12.84 13.22
C ASP A 373 -8.65 -13.91 12.72
N GLU A 374 -9.00 -14.83 13.62
CA GLU A 374 -9.80 -16.02 13.34
C GLU A 374 -9.27 -16.86 12.17
N ILE A 375 -7.95 -17.09 12.12
CA ILE A 375 -7.30 -17.82 11.01
C ILE A 375 -7.90 -19.21 10.76
N HIS A 376 -8.48 -19.84 11.79
CA HIS A 376 -9.06 -21.18 11.73
C HIS A 376 -10.33 -21.24 10.87
N THR A 377 -10.94 -20.11 10.53
CA THR A 377 -12.18 -20.07 9.73
C THR A 377 -11.93 -19.95 8.22
N TYR A 378 -10.67 -19.83 7.78
CA TYR A 378 -10.37 -19.72 6.35
C TYR A 378 -10.50 -21.08 5.66
N GLU A 379 -11.14 -21.06 4.49
CA GLU A 379 -11.20 -22.21 3.59
C GLU A 379 -9.79 -22.68 3.20
N PRO A 380 -9.55 -23.99 3.01
CA PRO A 380 -8.20 -24.54 2.73
C PRO A 380 -7.46 -23.86 1.59
N ASN A 381 -8.13 -23.57 0.47
CA ASN A 381 -7.51 -22.86 -0.66
C ASN A 381 -7.08 -21.43 -0.30
N THR A 382 -7.88 -20.73 0.51
CA THR A 382 -7.54 -19.37 0.97
C THR A 382 -6.35 -19.42 1.91
N LEU A 383 -6.32 -20.39 2.83
CA LEU A 383 -5.20 -20.62 3.74
C LEU A 383 -3.91 -20.94 2.96
N GLY A 384 -3.97 -21.79 1.94
CA GLY A 384 -2.82 -22.11 1.08
C GLY A 384 -2.24 -20.86 0.39
N ILE A 385 -3.10 -19.98 -0.12
CA ILE A 385 -2.66 -18.70 -0.70
C ILE A 385 -2.06 -17.78 0.38
N ILE A 386 -2.64 -17.73 1.59
CA ILE A 386 -2.06 -16.96 2.71
C ILE A 386 -0.64 -17.45 3.03
N LEU A 387 -0.42 -18.77 3.10
CA LEU A 387 0.90 -19.35 3.36
C LEU A 387 1.89 -19.00 2.25
N ALA A 388 1.52 -19.17 0.98
CA ALA A 388 2.38 -18.83 -0.16
C ALA A 388 2.71 -17.33 -0.21
N MET A 389 1.73 -16.48 0.10
CA MET A 389 1.92 -15.03 0.20
C MET A 389 2.92 -14.68 1.32
N LEU A 390 2.76 -15.28 2.50
CA LEU A 390 3.64 -15.06 3.63
C LEU A 390 5.07 -15.55 3.38
N GLU A 391 5.26 -16.63 2.61
CA GLU A 391 6.58 -17.09 2.16
C GLU A 391 7.29 -16.00 1.36
N ILE A 392 6.62 -15.39 0.37
CA ILE A 392 7.17 -14.29 -0.43
C ILE A 392 7.47 -13.06 0.45
N LEU A 393 6.58 -12.77 1.41
CA LEU A 393 6.73 -11.61 2.29
C LEU A 393 7.88 -11.71 3.30
N LYS A 394 8.54 -12.87 3.44
CA LYS A 394 9.80 -12.98 4.21
C LYS A 394 10.88 -12.07 3.62
N GLU A 395 11.01 -12.01 2.30
CA GLU A 395 11.94 -11.10 1.60
C GLU A 395 11.59 -9.62 1.84
N TYR A 396 10.33 -9.35 2.18
CA TYR A 396 9.81 -8.02 2.48
C TYR A 396 9.98 -7.63 3.95
N LYS A 397 10.56 -8.50 4.80
CA LYS A 397 10.71 -8.30 6.25
C LYS A 397 9.37 -8.02 6.96
N THR A 398 8.27 -8.44 6.35
CA THR A 398 6.93 -8.32 6.93
C THR A 398 6.84 -9.26 8.13
N LYS A 399 6.16 -8.80 9.19
CA LYS A 399 5.90 -9.65 10.36
C LYS A 399 4.42 -9.99 10.44
N ALA A 400 4.11 -11.19 10.90
CA ALA A 400 2.75 -11.67 11.03
C ALA A 400 2.41 -12.08 12.47
N LEU A 401 1.22 -11.68 12.90
CA LEU A 401 0.54 -12.16 14.08
C LEU A 401 -0.64 -13.01 13.63
N ILE A 402 -0.65 -14.27 14.05
CA ILE A 402 -1.74 -15.22 13.79
C ILE A 402 -2.52 -15.42 15.09
N MET A 403 -3.81 -15.11 15.08
CA MET A 403 -4.66 -15.21 16.26
C MET A 403 -5.82 -16.17 16.03
N SER A 404 -6.13 -16.93 17.09
CA SER A 404 -7.29 -17.82 17.10
C SER A 404 -7.72 -18.14 18.53
N ALA A 405 -9.01 -18.40 18.73
CA ALA A 405 -9.47 -19.02 19.97
C ALA A 405 -9.20 -20.54 19.99
N THR A 406 -9.35 -21.18 18.84
CA THR A 406 -9.21 -22.63 18.65
C THR A 406 -8.44 -22.87 17.35
N LEU A 407 -7.11 -22.96 17.43
CA LEU A 407 -6.26 -23.26 16.28
C LEU A 407 -6.00 -24.76 16.22
N PRO A 408 -6.44 -25.48 15.17
CA PRO A 408 -6.07 -26.89 14.97
C PRO A 408 -4.55 -27.04 14.87
N ASP A 409 -4.01 -28.11 15.45
CA ASP A 409 -2.55 -28.28 15.57
C ASP A 409 -1.86 -28.37 14.21
N PHE A 410 -2.47 -29.04 13.22
CA PHE A 410 -1.91 -29.09 11.86
C PHE A 410 -1.82 -27.70 11.19
N ILE A 411 -2.77 -26.78 11.47
CA ILE A 411 -2.70 -25.42 10.92
C ILE A 411 -1.60 -24.64 11.63
N GLU A 412 -1.47 -24.82 12.94
CA GLU A 412 -0.36 -24.22 13.70
C GLU A 412 0.99 -24.68 13.16
N GLU A 413 1.19 -25.98 12.94
CA GLU A 413 2.43 -26.55 12.41
C GLU A 413 2.84 -25.87 11.09
N LEU A 414 1.89 -25.64 10.17
CA LEU A 414 2.16 -24.93 8.91
C LEU A 414 2.71 -23.51 9.15
N PHE A 415 2.14 -22.76 10.10
CA PHE A 415 2.65 -21.41 10.43
C PHE A 415 3.96 -21.46 11.23
N MET A 416 4.16 -22.49 12.06
CA MET A 416 5.40 -22.69 12.80
C MET A 416 6.58 -22.94 11.85
N GLU A 417 6.41 -23.85 10.89
CA GLU A 417 7.40 -24.16 9.86
C GLU A 417 7.67 -22.94 8.98
N LEU A 418 6.60 -22.23 8.58
CA LEU A 418 6.71 -21.09 7.69
C LEU A 418 7.40 -19.89 8.36
N LEU A 419 6.93 -19.46 9.52
CA LEU A 419 7.26 -18.15 10.11
C LEU A 419 8.23 -18.22 11.28
N ASN A 420 8.49 -19.40 11.84
CA ASN A 420 9.17 -19.60 13.12
C ASN A 420 8.70 -18.60 14.22
N PRO A 421 7.38 -18.50 14.49
CA PRO A 421 6.83 -17.50 15.39
C PRO A 421 7.04 -17.89 16.86
N LYS A 422 7.05 -16.89 17.74
CA LYS A 422 6.83 -17.14 19.18
C LYS A 422 5.39 -17.58 19.39
N LYS A 423 5.15 -18.41 20.40
CA LYS A 423 3.80 -18.84 20.79
C LYS A 423 3.42 -18.26 22.14
N LEU A 424 2.24 -17.66 22.22
CA LEU A 424 1.65 -17.18 23.45
C LEU A 424 0.26 -17.79 23.64
N ASP A 425 0.12 -18.60 24.68
CA ASP A 425 -1.14 -19.26 25.05
C ASP A 425 -1.71 -18.67 26.33
N THR A 426 -3.03 -18.60 26.43
CA THR A 426 -3.69 -18.22 27.69
C THR A 426 -3.39 -19.28 28.74
N PRO A 427 -2.93 -18.91 29.95
CA PRO A 427 -2.79 -19.86 31.05
C PRO A 427 -4.12 -20.58 31.29
N LYS A 428 -4.10 -21.91 31.48
CA LYS A 428 -5.32 -22.72 31.65
C LYS A 428 -6.28 -22.14 32.70
N ASN A 429 -5.71 -21.67 33.80
CA ASN A 429 -6.42 -21.10 34.93
C ASN A 429 -7.23 -19.83 34.58
N GLU A 430 -6.73 -19.01 33.64
CA GLU A 430 -7.45 -17.82 33.16
C GLU A 430 -8.46 -18.19 32.08
N ALA A 431 -8.16 -19.18 31.24
CA ALA A 431 -9.06 -19.61 30.17
C ALA A 431 -10.43 -20.04 30.72
N ASP A 432 -10.45 -20.73 31.87
CA ASP A 432 -11.66 -21.17 32.55
C ASP A 432 -12.56 -20.01 33.00
N CYS A 433 -12.00 -18.84 33.34
CA CYS A 433 -12.77 -17.66 33.71
C CYS A 433 -13.56 -17.06 32.53
N PHE A 434 -13.21 -17.42 31.28
CA PHE A 434 -13.91 -16.99 30.07
C PHE A 434 -14.89 -18.04 29.54
N THR A 435 -15.07 -19.16 30.24
CA THR A 435 -16.07 -20.19 29.91
C THR A 435 -17.47 -19.67 30.22
N ARG A 436 -18.14 -19.10 29.20
CA ARG A 436 -19.51 -18.55 29.32
C ARG A 436 -20.61 -19.60 29.11
N HIS A 437 -20.31 -20.68 28.40
CA HIS A 437 -21.30 -21.69 28.05
C HIS A 437 -21.49 -22.70 29.19
N ARG A 438 -22.71 -22.76 29.72
CA ARG A 438 -23.13 -23.82 30.64
C ARG A 438 -23.82 -24.90 29.83
N ILE A 439 -23.11 -25.98 29.54
CA ILE A 439 -23.66 -27.10 28.77
C ILE A 439 -24.28 -28.09 29.76
N LYS A 440 -25.57 -28.40 29.58
CA LYS A 440 -26.23 -29.51 30.26
C LYS A 440 -26.52 -30.60 29.23
N ILE A 441 -25.79 -31.71 29.33
CA ILE A 441 -26.05 -32.89 28.49
C ILE A 441 -27.32 -33.57 28.98
N VAL A 442 -28.30 -33.72 28.09
CA VAL A 442 -29.56 -34.42 28.35
C VAL A 442 -29.51 -35.76 27.61
N ARG A 443 -29.95 -36.85 28.26
CA ARG A 443 -30.01 -38.17 27.64
C ARG A 443 -31.18 -38.26 26.66
N GLY A 444 -31.01 -39.01 25.57
CA GLY A 444 -32.02 -39.22 24.53
C GLY A 444 -31.77 -38.39 23.27
N ASN A 445 -32.63 -38.55 22.27
CA ASN A 445 -32.55 -37.79 21.02
C ASN A 445 -33.37 -36.50 21.08
N ILE A 446 -33.32 -35.69 20.01
CA ILE A 446 -34.02 -34.40 19.98
C ILE A 446 -35.54 -34.56 20.01
N GLU A 447 -36.09 -35.61 19.40
CA GLU A 447 -37.53 -35.86 19.31
C GLU A 447 -38.10 -36.22 20.69
N GLU A 448 -37.41 -37.08 21.44
CA GLU A 448 -37.77 -37.48 22.81
C GLU A 448 -37.79 -36.31 23.79
N ASN A 449 -36.92 -35.32 23.56
CA ASN A 449 -36.74 -34.20 24.47
C ASN A 449 -37.41 -32.90 23.99
N LEU A 450 -37.93 -32.85 22.75
CA LEU A 450 -38.43 -31.63 22.12
C LEU A 450 -39.55 -30.99 22.93
N GLN A 451 -40.49 -31.79 23.40
CA GLN A 451 -41.65 -31.32 24.17
C GLN A 451 -41.22 -30.76 25.54
N CYS A 452 -40.28 -31.43 26.22
CA CYS A 452 -39.69 -30.98 27.47
C CYS A 452 -38.93 -29.66 27.31
N PHE A 453 -38.17 -29.50 26.21
CA PHE A 453 -37.48 -28.25 25.90
C PHE A 453 -38.46 -27.12 25.57
N ALA A 454 -39.50 -27.39 24.76
CA ALA A 454 -40.53 -26.40 24.43
C ALA A 454 -41.27 -25.90 25.67
N GLU A 455 -41.59 -26.79 26.62
CA GLU A 455 -42.22 -26.41 27.88
C GLU A 455 -41.30 -25.59 28.79
N LYS A 456 -40.02 -25.96 28.89
CA LYS A 456 -39.02 -25.20 29.67
C LYS A 456 -38.77 -23.82 29.06
N PHE A 457 -38.79 -23.70 27.74
CA PHE A 457 -38.58 -22.46 27.02
C PHE A 457 -39.76 -21.51 27.26
N LYS A 458 -41.00 -22.02 27.15
CA LYS A 458 -42.22 -21.27 27.49
C LYS A 458 -42.28 -20.81 28.94
N LYS A 459 -41.70 -21.57 29.87
CA LYS A 459 -41.63 -21.24 31.31
C LYS A 459 -40.48 -20.29 31.66
N GLY A 460 -39.69 -19.81 30.70
CA GLY A 460 -38.54 -18.94 30.95
C GLY A 460 -37.37 -19.62 31.67
N ASN A 461 -37.36 -20.94 31.76
CA ASN A 461 -36.38 -21.74 32.53
C ASN A 461 -35.27 -22.33 31.65
N LEU A 462 -35.13 -21.87 30.41
CA LEU A 462 -34.00 -22.16 29.52
C LEU A 462 -33.27 -20.83 29.27
N THR A 463 -32.15 -20.64 29.96
CA THR A 463 -31.11 -19.66 29.61
C THR A 463 -29.90 -20.38 29.08
#